data_AF-A0A1H8H178-F1
#
_entry.id   AF-A0A1H8H178-F1
#
_cell.length_a   1.000
_cell.length_b   1.000
_cell.length_c   1.000
_cell.angle_alpha   90.00
_cell.angle_beta   90.00
_cell.angle_gamma   90.00
#
_symmetry.space_group_name_H-M   'P 1'
#
loop_
_entity.id
_entity.type
_entity.pdbx_description
1 polymer ?
#
loop_
_entity_poly.entity_id
_entity_poly.type
_entity_poly.pdbx_seq_one_letter_code
_entity_poly.pdbx_strand_id
1 'polypeptide(L)' 'MNNKTIKLVKRDGSLIIKTSGDNLKVLELCTCCMHDVVSYQGNTVEIVVSA' A
#
# COMPACT_ATOMS: atom_id res chain seq x y z
N MET A 1 9.90 12.94 -10.24
CA MET A 1 9.44 12.01 -9.18
C MET A 1 8.03 11.55 -9.55
N ASN A 2 7.85 10.27 -9.90
CA ASN A 2 6.52 9.74 -10.22
C ASN A 2 5.82 9.38 -8.91
N ASN A 3 5.04 10.33 -8.38
CA ASN A 3 4.23 10.11 -7.18
C ASN A 3 3.21 9.00 -7.46
N LYS A 4 3.35 7.88 -6.75
CA LYS A 4 2.38 6.78 -6.70
C LYS A 4 1.31 7.08 -5.66
N THR A 5 0.11 6.59 -5.91
CA THR A 5 -0.92 6.45 -4.87
C THR A 5 -0.66 5.15 -4.11
N ILE A 6 -0.60 5.21 -2.78
CA ILE A 6 -0.41 4.06 -1.91
C ILE A 6 -1.68 3.85 -1.10
N LYS A 7 -2.22 2.64 -1.11
CA LYS A 7 -3.40 2.24 -0.33
C LYS A 7 -3.05 1.08 0.59
N LEU A 8 -3.43 1.22 1.86
CA LEU A 8 -3.44 0.13 2.83
C LEU A 8 -4.89 -0.30 3.05
N VAL A 9 -5.19 -1.55 2.71
CA VAL A 9 -6.55 -2.10 2.70
C VAL A 9 -6.57 -3.34 3.58
N LYS A 10 -7.58 -3.49 4.43
CA LYS A 10 -7.83 -4.75 5.14
C LYS A 10 -8.27 -5.82 4.16
N ARG A 11 -8.09 -7.10 4.52
CA ARG A 11 -8.62 -8.22 3.74
C ARG A 11 -10.15 -8.18 3.55
N ASP A 12 -10.89 -7.56 4.48
CA ASP A 12 -12.34 -7.34 4.36
C ASP A 12 -12.74 -6.25 3.34
N GLY A 13 -11.76 -5.59 2.72
CA GLY A 13 -11.94 -4.52 1.74
C GLY A 13 -11.96 -3.11 2.34
N SER A 14 -11.91 -2.96 3.66
CA SER A 14 -11.91 -1.65 4.32
C SER A 14 -10.60 -0.89 4.07
N LEU A 15 -10.71 0.36 3.63
CA LEU A 15 -9.56 1.26 3.46
C LEU A 15 -9.07 1.77 4.83
N ILE A 16 -7.80 1.53 5.16
CA ILE A 16 -7.15 2.07 6.35
C ILE A 16 -6.53 3.43 6.04
N ILE A 17 -5.67 3.49 5.02
CA ILE A 17 -4.94 4.71 4.61
C ILE A 17 -4.89 4.79 3.09
N LYS A 18 -5.00 6.01 2.57
CA LYS A 18 -4.68 6.37 1.17
C LYS A 18 -3.79 7.61 1.17
N THR A 19 -2.60 7.50 0.58
CA THR A 19 -1.63 8.60 0.50
C THR A 19 -0.92 8.63 -0.86
N SER A 20 -0.16 9.68 -1.12
CA SER A 20 0.71 9.81 -2.28
C SER A 20 2.17 9.77 -1.86
N GLY A 21 2.99 8.98 -2.54
CA GLY A 21 4.38 8.76 -2.20
C GLY A 21 5.20 8.22 -3.36
N ASP A 22 6.49 8.04 -3.14
CA ASP A 22 7.38 7.35 -4.08
C ASP A 22 7.57 5.88 -3.67
N ASN A 23 8.47 5.18 -4.37
CA ASN A 23 8.78 3.79 -4.09
C ASN A 23 9.39 3.57 -2.68
N LEU A 24 10.08 4.56 -2.11
CA LEU A 24 10.68 4.45 -0.78
C LEU A 24 9.58 4.40 0.29
N LYS A 25 8.56 5.26 0.18
CA LYS A 25 7.41 5.23 1.10
C LYS A 25 6.60 3.94 1.00
N VAL A 26 6.51 3.35 -0.20
CA VAL A 26 5.90 2.02 -0.39
C VAL A 26 6.69 0.96 0.38
N LEU A 27 8.02 0.96 0.23
CA LEU A 27 8.90 0.02 0.89
C LEU A 27 8.82 0.14 2.41
N GLU A 28 8.87 1.36 2.97
CA GLU A 28 8.70 1.60 4.40
C GLU A 28 7.39 1.01 4.94
N LEU A 29 6.27 1.27 4.27
CA LEU A 29 4.97 0.71 4.65
C LEU A 29 4.97 -0.82 4.63
N CYS A 30 5.52 -1.44 3.59
CA CYS A 30 5.64 -2.90 3.51
C CYS A 30 6.52 -3.47 4.63
N THR A 31 7.59 -2.77 5.03
CA THR A 31 8.46 -3.22 6.13
C THR A 31 7.82 -3.07 7.50
N CYS A 32 6.89 -2.11 7.66
CA CYS A 32 6.21 -1.84 8.93
C CYS A 32 4.93 -2.67 9.13
N CYS A 33 4.36 -3.25 8.07
CA CYS A 33 3.11 -4.00 8.14
C CYS A 33 3.33 -5.50 7.91
N MET A 34 2.73 -6.36 8.75
CA MET A 34 2.46 -7.76 8.35
C MET A 34 1.43 -7.72 7.23
N HIS A 35 1.89 -7.89 6.00
CA HIS A 35 1.08 -7.82 4.79
C HIS A 35 0.91 -9.20 4.17
N ASP A 36 -0.26 -9.42 3.57
CA ASP A 36 -0.59 -10.65 2.87
C ASP A 36 -0.25 -10.54 1.39
N VAL A 37 -0.61 -9.40 0.79
CA VAL A 37 -0.50 -9.17 -0.65
C VAL A 37 -0.03 -7.75 -0.89
N VAL A 38 0.93 -7.58 -1.79
CA VAL A 38 1.29 -6.29 -2.37
C VAL A 38 1.07 -6.37 -3.87
N SER A 39 0.24 -5.49 -4.42
CA SER A 39 -0.05 -5.43 -5.85
C SER A 39 0.23 -4.04 -6.43
N TYR A 40 0.68 -4.02 -7.69
CA TYR A 40 1.03 -2.80 -8.42
C TYR A 40 0.13 -2.68 -9.65
N GLN A 41 -0.66 -1.60 -9.73
CA GLN A 41 -1.54 -1.31 -10.86
C GLN A 41 -1.28 0.12 -11.36
N GLY A 42 -0.47 0.22 -12.42
CA GLY A 42 -0.02 1.50 -12.96
C GLY A 42 0.69 2.35 -11.90
N ASN A 43 0.06 3.46 -11.51
CA ASN A 43 0.60 4.37 -10.50
C ASN A 43 0.02 4.13 -9.09
N THR A 44 -0.72 3.04 -8.89
CA THR A 44 -1.28 2.65 -7.59
C THR A 44 -0.55 1.43 -7.05
N VAL A 45 -0.25 1.46 -5.75
CA VAL A 45 0.17 0.30 -4.96
C VAL A 45 -0.93 0.00 -3.94
N GLU A 46 -1.35 -1.25 -3.88
CA GLU A 46 -2.31 -1.75 -2.91
C GLU A 46 -1.66 -2.80 -2.02
N ILE A 47 -1.65 -2.54 -0.71
CA ILE A 47 -1.12 -3.43 0.31
C ILE A 47 -2.32 -3.97 1.10
N VAL A 48 -2.50 -5.29 1.08
CA VAL A 48 -3.55 -5.98 1.82
C VAL A 48 -2.97 -6.55 3.11
N VAL A 49 -3.63 -6.27 4.24
CA VAL A 49 -3.23 -6.78 5.56
C VAL A 49 -4.34 -7.62 6.21
N SER A 50 -3.91 -8.68 6.90
CA SER A 50 -4.75 -9.42 7.85
C SER A 50 -4.82 -8.60 9.13
N ALA A 51 -6.02 -8.39 9.65
CA ALA A 51 -6.18 -7.95 11.04
C ALA A 51 -5.78 -9.09 11.99
#